data_AF-A0A4C2A775-F1
#
_entry.id   AF-A0A4C2A775-F1
#
_cell.length_a   1.000
_cell.length_b   1.000
_cell.length_c   1.000
_cell.angle_alpha   90.00
_cell.angle_beta   90.00
_cell.angle_gamma   90.00
#
_symmetry.space_group_name_H-M   'P 1'
#
loop_
_entity.id
_entity.type
_entity.pdbx_description
1 polymer ?
#
loop_
_entity_poly.entity_id
_entity_poly.type
_entity_poly.pdbx_seq_one_letter_code
_entity_poly.pdbx_strand_id
1 'polypeptide(L)'
;MATLKKLIAASDRVVGFQTYFEGIAVASQTIHTLEAQEAQMKRLWSTFESIYEVTLENYEDIKEEIKLDALDRRFYSTFEAHTAVIAQIHELLPPCDTEVFHGDYKSWPTFRDMFTALYRNNNRLSPVEKMCHLMKKTQGEAREILKTCPLTNEGFDMAWKISFSVMKTKGPRQRAA
;
A
#
# COMPACT_ATOMS: atom_id res chain seq x y z
N MET A 1 5.95 28.35 21.02
CA MET A 1 7.22 27.92 20.36
C MET A 1 7.39 26.40 20.08
N ALA A 2 7.26 25.50 21.05
CA ALA A 2 7.60 24.06 20.84
C ALA A 2 6.69 23.35 19.82
N THR A 3 5.38 23.65 19.84
CA THR A 3 4.38 23.08 18.92
C THR A 3 4.59 23.53 17.48
N LEU A 4 4.84 24.82 17.25
CA LEU A 4 5.13 25.36 15.92
C LEU A 4 6.38 24.73 15.28
N LYS A 5 7.45 24.54 16.06
CA LYS A 5 8.66 23.83 15.57
C LYS A 5 8.37 22.39 15.17
N LYS A 6 7.51 21.69 15.94
CA LYS A 6 7.08 20.32 15.60
C LYS A 6 6.25 20.29 14.32
N LEU A 7 5.34 21.27 14.14
CA LEU A 7 4.55 21.40 12.92
C LEU A 7 5.44 21.61 11.71
N ILE A 8 6.41 22.54 11.82
CA ILE A 8 7.35 22.83 10.75
C ILE A 8 8.13 21.57 10.38
N ALA A 9 8.72 20.89 11.37
CA ALA A 9 9.47 19.67 11.16
C ALA A 9 8.62 18.54 10.56
N ALA A 10 7.35 18.41 10.95
CA ALA A 10 6.45 17.39 10.41
C ALA A 10 6.10 17.65 8.95
N SER A 11 5.81 18.90 8.59
CA SER A 11 5.52 19.27 7.20
C SER A 11 6.76 19.19 6.32
N ASP A 12 7.95 19.57 6.82
CA ASP A 12 9.21 19.43 6.08
C ASP A 12 9.53 17.96 5.77
N ARG A 13 9.11 17.01 6.63
CA ARG A 13 9.25 15.57 6.36
C ARG A 13 8.36 15.09 5.22
N VAL A 14 7.12 15.60 5.14
CA VAL A 14 6.19 15.25 4.04
C VAL A 14 6.72 15.80 2.72
N VAL A 15 7.07 17.09 2.69
CA VAL A 15 7.60 17.76 1.48
C VAL A 15 8.96 17.18 1.07
N GLY A 16 9.83 16.89 2.03
CA GLY A 16 11.11 16.23 1.78
C GLY A 16 10.93 14.83 1.21
N PHE A 17 9.92 14.08 1.67
CA PHE A 17 9.61 12.78 1.11
C PHE A 17 9.08 12.88 -0.33
N GLN A 18 8.24 13.87 -0.65
CA GLN A 18 7.84 14.13 -2.04
C GLN A 18 9.05 14.38 -2.93
N THR A 19 9.95 15.27 -2.52
CA THR A 19 11.16 15.61 -3.31
C THR A 19 12.03 14.36 -3.53
N TYR A 20 12.18 13.54 -2.49
CA TYR A 20 12.87 12.25 -2.59
C TYR A 20 12.17 11.31 -3.57
N PHE A 21 10.84 11.20 -3.50
CA PHE A 21 10.04 10.31 -4.34
C PHE A 21 10.11 10.71 -5.83
N GLU A 22 10.02 11.99 -6.14
CA GLU A 22 10.18 12.54 -7.50
C GLU A 22 11.58 12.26 -8.09
N GLY A 23 12.61 12.20 -7.23
CA GLY A 23 13.98 11.89 -7.65
C GLY A 23 14.24 10.41 -7.97
N ILE A 24 13.29 9.50 -7.68
CA ILE A 24 13.46 8.06 -7.93
C ILE A 24 13.00 7.71 -9.35
N ALA A 25 13.85 7.05 -10.12
CA ALA A 25 13.48 6.55 -11.43
C ALA A 25 12.36 5.50 -11.33
N VAL A 26 11.26 5.67 -12.06
CA VAL A 26 10.11 4.75 -12.12
C VAL A 26 10.52 3.30 -12.40
N ALA A 27 11.56 3.09 -13.20
CA ALA A 27 12.09 1.76 -13.52
C ALA A 27 12.71 1.01 -12.32
N SER A 28 13.07 1.73 -11.24
CA SER A 28 13.65 1.15 -10.02
C SER A 28 12.61 0.73 -8.98
N GLN A 29 11.35 1.11 -9.16
CA GLN A 29 10.30 0.84 -8.19
C GLN A 29 9.62 -0.52 -8.46
N THR A 30 9.53 -1.33 -7.41
CA THR A 30 8.71 -2.55 -7.39
C THR A 30 7.35 -2.26 -6.73
N ILE A 31 6.38 -3.16 -6.91
CA ILE A 31 5.07 -3.03 -6.25
C ILE A 31 5.22 -2.97 -4.73
N HIS A 32 6.12 -3.79 -4.15
CA HIS A 32 6.37 -3.78 -2.72
C HIS A 32 6.99 -2.46 -2.25
N THR A 33 7.92 -1.87 -3.00
CA THR A 33 8.50 -0.57 -2.63
C THR A 33 7.46 0.53 -2.72
N LEU A 34 6.59 0.51 -3.74
CA LEU A 34 5.47 1.44 -3.90
C LEU A 34 4.48 1.33 -2.73
N GLU A 35 4.04 0.11 -2.36
CA GLU A 35 3.19 -0.14 -1.19
C GLU A 35 3.84 0.39 0.11
N ALA A 36 5.15 0.16 0.27
CA ALA A 36 5.89 0.63 1.44
C ALA A 36 6.02 2.16 1.47
N GLN A 37 6.28 2.79 0.32
CA GLN A 37 6.34 4.25 0.17
C GLN A 37 4.97 4.89 0.41
N GLU A 38 3.89 4.27 -0.05
CA GLU A 38 2.52 4.71 0.22
C GLU A 38 2.22 4.68 1.73
N ALA A 39 2.54 3.56 2.38
CA ALA A 39 2.36 3.42 3.82
C ALA A 39 3.20 4.43 4.61
N GLN A 40 4.42 4.71 4.16
CA GLN A 40 5.28 5.72 4.76
C GLN A 40 4.69 7.13 4.59
N MET A 41 4.25 7.49 3.39
CA MET A 41 3.63 8.79 3.12
C MET A 41 2.37 8.99 3.98
N LYS A 42 1.49 7.97 4.06
CA LYS A 42 0.30 8.00 4.93
C LYS A 42 0.64 8.21 6.40
N ARG A 43 1.71 7.59 6.91
CA ARG A 43 2.18 7.79 8.29
C ARG A 43 2.71 9.20 8.54
N LEU A 44 3.47 9.75 7.59
CA LEU A 44 3.96 11.12 7.67
C LEU A 44 2.81 12.13 7.67
N TRP A 45 1.85 11.95 6.77
CA TRP A 45 0.63 12.76 6.73
C TRP A 45 -0.15 12.72 8.04
N SER A 46 -0.45 11.51 8.55
CA SER A 46 -1.16 11.35 9.84
C SER A 46 -0.44 12.02 11.02
N THR A 47 0.89 11.98 11.03
CA THR A 47 1.69 12.68 12.04
C THR A 47 1.55 14.19 11.91
N PHE A 48 1.59 14.72 10.68
CA PHE A 48 1.41 16.14 10.42
C PHE A 48 0.01 16.61 10.82
N GLU A 49 -1.03 15.89 10.40
CA GLU A 49 -2.44 16.18 10.69
C GLU A 49 -2.70 16.27 12.19
N SER A 50 -2.24 15.28 12.96
CA SER A 50 -2.36 15.29 14.43
C SER A 50 -1.66 16.50 15.07
N ILE A 51 -0.48 16.90 14.58
CA ILE A 51 0.22 18.07 15.10
C ILE A 51 -0.48 19.37 14.69
N TYR A 52 -1.05 19.40 13.48
CA TYR A 52 -1.81 20.54 12.97
C TYR A 52 -3.08 20.78 13.79
N GLU A 53 -3.84 19.73 14.08
CA GLU A 53 -5.01 19.78 14.96
C GLU A 53 -4.66 20.34 16.34
N VAL A 54 -3.62 19.80 16.99
CA VAL A 54 -3.13 20.31 18.28
C VAL A 54 -2.68 21.78 18.17
N THR A 55 -2.13 22.18 17.03
CA THR A 55 -1.72 23.57 16.79
C THR A 55 -2.93 24.49 16.69
N LEU A 56 -4.01 24.05 16.01
CA LEU A 56 -5.26 24.80 15.89
C LEU A 56 -6.00 24.91 17.23
N GLU A 57 -6.08 23.82 18.00
CA GLU A 57 -6.71 23.82 19.33
C GLU A 57 -6.04 24.82 20.28
N ASN A 58 -4.72 24.94 20.19
CA ASN A 58 -3.93 25.87 21.00
C ASN A 58 -3.65 27.20 20.26
N TYR A 59 -4.38 27.52 19.19
CA TYR A 59 -4.09 28.68 18.35
C TYR A 59 -4.14 29.99 19.13
N GLU A 60 -5.08 30.14 20.06
CA GLU A 60 -5.21 31.35 20.88
C GLU A 60 -3.95 31.69 21.68
N ASP A 61 -3.21 30.67 22.09
CA ASP A 61 -1.96 30.81 22.87
C ASP A 61 -0.75 31.11 21.98
N ILE A 62 -0.84 30.85 20.67
CA ILE A 62 0.28 30.98 19.72
C ILE A 62 0.00 31.98 18.58
N LYS A 63 -1.16 32.65 18.58
CA LYS A 63 -1.56 33.61 17.54
C LYS A 63 -0.62 34.81 17.38
N GLU A 64 0.12 35.14 18.43
CA GLU A 64 1.17 36.17 18.39
C GLU A 64 2.46 35.68 17.70
N GLU A 65 2.70 34.36 17.70
CA GLU A 65 3.87 33.73 17.07
C GLU A 65 3.63 33.40 15.60
N ILE A 66 2.41 33.06 15.21
CA ILE A 66 2.06 32.67 13.83
C ILE A 66 0.66 33.14 13.45
N LYS A 67 0.56 33.71 12.25
CA LYS A 67 -0.72 34.10 11.67
C LYS A 67 -1.46 32.88 11.09
N LEU A 68 -2.78 32.87 11.22
CA LEU A 68 -3.64 31.82 10.67
C LEU A 68 -3.41 31.59 9.16
N ASP A 69 -3.18 32.65 8.36
CA ASP A 69 -2.93 32.51 6.92
C ASP A 69 -1.62 31.79 6.60
N ALA A 70 -0.59 31.96 7.45
CA ALA A 70 0.66 31.23 7.31
C ALA A 70 0.48 29.74 7.67
N LEU A 71 -0.37 29.45 8.66
CA LEU A 71 -0.72 28.10 9.06
C LEU A 71 -1.49 27.37 7.95
N ASP A 72 -2.51 28.02 7.38
CA ASP A 72 -3.29 27.51 6.25
C ASP A 72 -2.39 27.24 5.03
N ARG A 73 -1.55 28.20 4.64
CA ARG A 73 -0.62 28.02 3.51
C ARG A 73 0.27 26.80 3.70
N ARG A 74 0.80 26.61 4.91
CA ARG A 74 1.64 25.44 5.20
C ARG A 74 0.84 24.15 5.16
N PHE A 75 -0.41 24.15 5.66
CA PHE A 75 -1.30 23.00 5.53
C PHE A 75 -1.50 22.62 4.06
N TYR A 76 -1.94 23.55 3.22
CA TYR A 76 -2.23 23.27 1.81
C TYR A 76 -0.99 22.80 1.05
N SER A 77 0.17 23.44 1.25
CA SER A 77 1.42 23.00 0.63
C SER A 77 1.80 21.57 1.04
N THR A 78 1.60 21.21 2.31
CA THR A 78 1.91 19.86 2.82
C THR A 78 0.90 18.83 2.32
N PHE A 79 -0.37 19.22 2.23
CA PHE A 79 -1.45 18.39 1.68
C PHE A 79 -1.25 18.11 0.19
N GLU A 80 -0.87 19.13 -0.58
CA GLU A 80 -0.56 18.99 -2.00
C GLU A 80 0.61 18.03 -2.21
N ALA A 81 1.69 18.17 -1.43
CA ALA A 81 2.82 17.26 -1.43
C ALA A 81 2.43 15.80 -1.13
N HIS A 82 1.59 15.61 -0.12
CA HIS A 82 1.04 14.30 0.21
C HIS A 82 0.24 13.71 -0.97
N THR A 83 -0.69 14.49 -1.51
CA THR A 83 -1.62 14.05 -2.55
C THR A 83 -0.89 13.72 -3.84
N ALA A 84 0.09 14.53 -4.24
CA ALA A 84 0.89 14.33 -5.44
C ALA A 84 1.62 12.98 -5.40
N VAL A 85 2.25 12.63 -4.27
CA VAL A 85 2.93 11.34 -4.12
C VAL A 85 1.96 10.18 -4.17
N ILE A 86 0.81 10.27 -3.49
CA ILE A 86 -0.19 9.19 -3.51
C ILE A 86 -0.74 8.97 -4.92
N ALA A 87 -1.07 10.06 -5.63
CA ALA A 87 -1.54 9.99 -7.01
C ALA A 87 -0.51 9.31 -7.92
N GLN A 88 0.76 9.73 -7.84
CA GLN A 88 1.84 9.14 -8.63
C GLN A 88 2.07 7.66 -8.29
N ILE A 89 2.01 7.28 -7.01
CA ILE A 89 2.08 5.87 -6.59
C ILE A 89 0.93 5.07 -7.21
N HIS A 90 -0.29 5.62 -7.20
CA HIS A 90 -1.47 4.94 -7.75
C HIS A 90 -1.42 4.80 -9.28
N GLU A 91 -0.76 5.72 -9.99
CA GLU A 91 -0.46 5.57 -11.42
C GLU A 91 0.56 4.45 -11.70
N LEU A 92 1.51 4.24 -10.78
CA LEU A 92 2.57 3.24 -10.90
C LEU A 92 2.15 1.85 -10.41
N LEU A 93 1.19 1.79 -9.51
CA LEU A 93 0.59 0.54 -9.07
C LEU A 93 -0.35 0.00 -10.14
N PRO A 94 -0.35 -1.32 -10.41
CA PRO A 94 -1.33 -1.89 -11.31
C PRO A 94 -2.75 -1.60 -10.80
N PRO A 95 -3.69 -1.22 -11.69
CA PRO A 95 -5.06 -0.86 -11.32
C PRO A 95 -5.84 -2.10 -10.90
N CYS A 96 -5.63 -2.59 -9.68
CA CYS A 96 -6.50 -3.54 -8.99
C CYS A 96 -5.94 -3.86 -7.59
N ASP A 97 -6.36 -3.07 -6.61
CA ASP A 97 -6.55 -3.64 -5.27
C ASP A 97 -7.88 -4.41 -5.30
N THR A 98 -7.87 -5.60 -5.91
CA THR A 98 -9.03 -6.51 -5.89
C THR A 98 -9.19 -7.13 -4.51
N GLU A 99 -10.44 -7.51 -4.22
CA GLU A 99 -10.89 -8.22 -3.04
C GLU A 99 -9.92 -9.34 -2.62
N VAL A 100 -9.71 -9.45 -1.31
CA VAL A 100 -8.95 -10.54 -0.72
C VAL A 100 -9.59 -11.87 -1.10
N PHE A 101 -8.80 -12.79 -1.63
CA PHE A 101 -9.30 -14.11 -1.97
C PHE A 101 -9.37 -15.00 -0.73
N HIS A 102 -10.59 -15.30 -0.28
CA HIS A 102 -10.84 -16.11 0.93
C HIS A 102 -10.79 -17.63 0.67
N GLY A 103 -10.69 -18.06 -0.58
CA GLY A 103 -10.65 -19.48 -0.94
C GLY A 103 -11.93 -20.03 -1.58
N ASP A 104 -12.81 -19.15 -2.07
CA ASP A 104 -14.07 -19.52 -2.71
C ASP A 104 -13.88 -19.98 -4.16
N TYR A 105 -14.51 -21.09 -4.53
CA TYR A 105 -14.43 -21.62 -5.89
C TYR A 105 -14.97 -20.64 -6.95
N LYS A 106 -16.01 -19.86 -6.60
CA LYS A 106 -16.67 -18.93 -7.53
C LYS A 106 -15.79 -17.74 -7.91
N SER A 107 -15.03 -17.18 -6.97
CA SER A 107 -14.15 -16.02 -7.21
C SER A 107 -12.75 -16.40 -7.69
N TRP A 108 -12.39 -17.69 -7.60
CA TRP A 108 -11.07 -18.19 -8.00
C TRP A 108 -10.67 -17.87 -9.45
N PRO A 109 -11.52 -18.05 -10.49
CA PRO A 109 -11.15 -17.74 -11.87
C PRO A 109 -10.80 -16.26 -12.05
N THR A 110 -11.61 -15.37 -11.48
CA THR A 110 -11.40 -13.92 -11.51
C THR A 110 -10.11 -13.52 -10.80
N PHE A 111 -9.90 -14.04 -9.59
CA PHE A 111 -8.66 -13.82 -8.85
C PHE A 111 -7.43 -14.34 -9.61
N ARG A 112 -7.51 -15.54 -10.19
CA ARG A 112 -6.42 -16.16 -10.95
C ARG A 112 -6.03 -15.30 -12.15
N ASP A 113 -6.99 -14.84 -12.93
CA ASP A 113 -6.72 -14.11 -14.17
C ASP A 113 -6.14 -12.72 -13.84
N MET A 114 -6.69 -12.05 -12.84
CA MET A 114 -6.17 -10.81 -12.28
C MET A 114 -4.74 -10.97 -11.73
N PHE A 115 -4.51 -11.94 -10.85
CA PHE A 115 -3.18 -12.16 -10.26
C PHE A 115 -2.15 -12.58 -11.32
N THR A 116 -2.59 -13.31 -12.35
CA THR A 116 -1.73 -13.69 -13.47
C THR A 116 -1.29 -12.47 -14.27
N ALA A 117 -2.22 -11.58 -14.60
CA ALA A 117 -1.94 -10.36 -15.35
C ALA A 117 -1.03 -9.40 -14.59
N LEU A 118 -1.26 -9.22 -13.28
CA LEU A 118 -0.58 -8.19 -12.49
C LEU A 118 0.73 -8.64 -11.84
N TYR A 119 0.80 -9.90 -11.40
CA TYR A 119 1.94 -10.41 -10.62
C TYR A 119 2.67 -11.55 -11.33
N ARG A 120 1.97 -12.54 -11.89
CA ARG A 120 2.63 -13.72 -12.47
C ARG A 120 3.43 -13.39 -13.73
N ASN A 121 2.82 -12.63 -14.65
CA ASN A 121 3.45 -12.21 -15.90
C ASN A 121 4.37 -10.98 -15.74
N ASN A 122 4.46 -10.44 -14.52
CA ASN A 122 5.32 -9.32 -14.24
C ASN A 122 6.77 -9.79 -14.10
N ASN A 123 7.61 -9.45 -15.08
CA ASN A 123 9.04 -9.81 -15.12
C ASN A 123 9.88 -8.99 -14.14
N ARG A 124 9.31 -7.95 -13.50
CA ARG A 124 9.99 -7.14 -12.49
C ARG A 124 9.93 -7.75 -11.09
N LEU A 125 9.07 -8.73 -10.87
CA LEU A 125 8.94 -9.41 -9.58
C LEU A 125 9.72 -10.72 -9.60
N SER A 126 10.55 -10.92 -8.58
CA SER A 126 11.14 -12.23 -8.30
C SER A 126 10.04 -13.23 -7.90
N PRO A 127 10.27 -14.54 -8.07
CA PRO A 127 9.30 -15.55 -7.65
C PRO A 127 8.93 -15.47 -6.16
N VAL A 128 9.88 -15.09 -5.30
CA VAL A 128 9.62 -14.86 -3.85
C VAL A 128 8.71 -13.66 -3.63
N GLU A 129 8.91 -12.55 -4.35
CA GLU A 129 8.00 -11.39 -4.27
C GLU A 129 6.59 -11.75 -4.74
N LYS A 130 6.47 -12.52 -5.83
CA LYS A 130 5.17 -13.05 -6.30
C LYS A 130 4.50 -13.89 -5.23
N MET A 131 5.24 -14.75 -4.52
CA MET A 131 4.72 -15.55 -3.40
C MET A 131 4.26 -14.67 -2.23
N CYS A 132 5.02 -13.64 -1.87
CA CYS A 132 4.64 -12.69 -0.83
C CYS A 132 3.34 -11.95 -1.18
N HIS A 133 3.18 -11.48 -2.41
CA HIS A 133 1.94 -10.85 -2.86
C HIS A 133 0.77 -11.85 -2.88
N LEU A 134 1.01 -13.10 -3.28
CA LEU A 134 0.01 -14.16 -3.25
C LEU A 134 -0.47 -14.42 -1.82
N MET A 135 0.44 -14.48 -0.84
CA MET A 135 0.08 -14.64 0.58
C MET A 135 -0.66 -13.43 1.16
N LYS A 136 -0.30 -12.19 0.77
CA LYS A 136 -0.99 -10.97 1.22
C LYS A 136 -2.42 -10.90 0.67
N LYS A 137 -2.61 -11.27 -0.60
CA LYS A 137 -3.89 -11.21 -1.32
C LYS A 137 -4.81 -12.40 -1.06
N THR A 138 -4.42 -13.31 -0.18
CA THR A 138 -5.20 -14.48 0.22
C THR A 138 -5.43 -14.48 1.73
N GLN A 139 -6.63 -14.87 2.15
CA GLN A 139 -7.00 -15.05 3.56
C GLN A 139 -7.81 -16.33 3.74
N GLY A 140 -8.11 -16.68 5.00
CA GLY A 140 -8.87 -17.88 5.32
C GLY A 140 -8.18 -19.16 4.85
N GLU A 141 -8.95 -20.06 4.27
CA GLU A 141 -8.49 -21.39 3.88
C GLU A 141 -7.41 -21.35 2.79
N ALA A 142 -7.51 -20.39 1.85
CA ALA A 142 -6.50 -20.19 0.82
C ALA A 142 -5.12 -19.87 1.41
N ARG A 143 -5.09 -19.07 2.49
CA ARG A 143 -3.84 -18.68 3.16
C ARG A 143 -3.21 -19.84 3.93
N GLU A 144 -4.01 -20.68 4.57
CA GLU A 144 -3.50 -21.87 5.28
C GLU A 144 -2.83 -22.86 4.32
N ILE A 145 -3.40 -23.04 3.13
CA ILE A 145 -2.78 -23.86 2.08
C ILE A 145 -1.43 -23.26 1.65
N LEU A 146 -1.37 -21.95 1.43
CA LEU A 146 -0.15 -21.27 1.00
C LEU A 146 0.96 -21.28 2.06
N LYS A 147 0.62 -21.30 3.36
CA LYS A 147 1.60 -21.46 4.46
C LYS A 147 2.34 -22.79 4.43
N THR A 148 1.75 -23.84 3.84
CA THR A 148 2.42 -25.15 3.72
C THR A 148 3.52 -25.15 2.65
N CYS A 149 3.58 -24.12 1.81
CA CYS A 149 4.56 -24.01 0.75
C CYS A 149 5.79 -23.22 1.23
N PRO A 150 7.01 -23.66 0.88
CA PRO A 150 8.23 -22.95 1.25
C PRO A 150 8.29 -21.57 0.57
N LEU A 151 8.75 -20.54 1.28
CA LEU A 151 8.93 -19.19 0.74
C LEU A 151 10.26 -19.09 -0.04
N THR A 152 10.39 -19.90 -1.09
CA THR A 152 11.59 -20.01 -1.94
C THR A 152 11.26 -19.69 -3.39
N ASN A 153 12.28 -19.52 -4.24
CA ASN A 153 12.07 -19.23 -5.66
C ASN A 153 11.23 -20.31 -6.37
N GLU A 154 11.39 -21.57 -5.97
CA GLU A 154 10.61 -22.71 -6.49
C GLU A 154 9.22 -22.83 -5.82
N GLY A 155 9.07 -22.19 -4.66
CA GLY A 155 7.87 -22.24 -3.84
C GLY A 155 6.65 -21.58 -4.46
N PHE A 156 6.84 -20.53 -5.28
CA PHE A 156 5.72 -19.86 -5.96
C PHE A 156 5.00 -20.78 -6.94
N ASP A 157 5.74 -21.47 -7.82
CA ASP A 157 5.13 -22.36 -8.83
C ASP A 157 4.45 -23.56 -8.17
N MET A 158 5.04 -24.07 -7.08
CA MET A 158 4.44 -25.13 -6.28
C MET A 158 3.15 -24.66 -5.61
N ALA A 159 3.17 -23.51 -4.94
CA ALA A 159 2.01 -22.92 -4.27
C ALA A 159 0.87 -22.60 -5.24
N TRP A 160 1.21 -22.05 -6.41
CA TRP A 160 0.24 -21.74 -7.46
C TRP A 160 -0.43 -23.01 -8.01
N LYS A 161 0.35 -24.09 -8.23
CA LYS A 161 -0.17 -25.39 -8.65
C LYS A 161 -1.05 -26.05 -7.58
N ILE A 162 -0.64 -26.00 -6.31
CA ILE A 162 -1.41 -26.56 -5.19
C ILE A 162 -2.74 -25.84 -5.04
N SER A 163 -2.74 -24.50 -5.08
CA SER A 163 -3.97 -23.70 -5.03
C SER A 163 -4.94 -24.10 -6.16
N PHE A 164 -4.43 -24.27 -7.39
CA PHE A 164 -5.23 -24.75 -8.51
C PHE A 164 -5.79 -26.18 -8.31
N SER A 165 -4.99 -27.07 -7.74
CA SER A 165 -5.39 -28.44 -7.45
C SER A 165 -6.49 -28.49 -6.39
N VAL A 166 -6.36 -27.72 -5.30
CA VAL A 166 -7.36 -27.65 -4.24
C VAL A 166 -8.67 -27.02 -4.75
N MET A 167 -8.60 -25.99 -5.59
CA MET A 167 -9.81 -25.39 -6.15
C MET A 167 -10.54 -26.34 -7.09
N LYS A 168 -9.82 -27.18 -7.83
CA LYS A 168 -10.43 -28.23 -8.67
C LYS A 168 -11.13 -29.31 -7.84
N THR A 169 -10.61 -29.67 -6.67
CA THR A 169 -11.23 -30.68 -5.80
C THR A 169 -12.40 -30.15 -4.97
N LYS A 170 -12.53 -28.81 -4.82
CA LYS A 170 -13.68 -28.16 -4.19
C LYS A 170 -14.93 -28.07 -5.07
N GLY A 171 -14.82 -28.08 -6.39
CA GLY A 171 -15.96 -28.40 -7.25
C GLY A 171 -16.25 -29.92 -7.19
N PRO A 172 -17.45 -30.45 -7.49
CA PRO A 172 -18.82 -29.94 -7.50
C PRO A 172 -19.54 -30.25 -6.15
N ARG A 173 -18.83 -30.19 -5.01
CA ARG A 173 -19.42 -30.45 -3.68
C ARG A 173 -20.27 -29.30 -3.13
N GLN A 174 -20.11 -28.07 -3.65
CA GLN A 174 -20.91 -26.90 -3.26
C GLN A 174 -22.23 -26.73 -4.04
N ARG A 175 -22.64 -27.70 -4.87
CA ARG A 175 -23.97 -27.70 -5.54
C ARG A 175 -25.08 -28.38 -4.73
N ALA A 176 -24.77 -28.91 -3.56
CA ALA A 176 -25.73 -29.58 -2.67
C ALA A 176 -25.81 -28.85 -1.34
N ALA A 177 -26.48 -27.69 -1.34
CA ALA A 177 -27.08 -27.07 -0.17
C ALA A 177 -28.23 -26.19 -0.65
#